data_AF-A0A6A7BLI1-F1
#
_entry.id   AF-A0A6A7BLI1-F1
#
_cell.length_a   1.000
_cell.length_b   1.000
_cell.length_c   1.000
_cell.angle_alpha   90.00
_cell.angle_beta   90.00
_cell.angle_gamma   90.00
#
_symmetry.space_group_name_H-M   'P 1'
#
loop_
_entity.id
_entity.type
_entity.pdbx_description
1 polymer ?
#
loop_
_entity_poly.entity_id
_entity_poly.type
_entity_poly.pdbx_seq_one_letter_code
_entity_poly.pdbx_strand_id
1 'polypeptide(L)'
;TKFKLPYEAEEHPEIPSIAEIKKAVNLNAKSGHGRNVFQLGELIVKSADLSLVQEAEVLLFLRKHSQVRVRTVYAVFYDEASGEAHDMNTDYFLVMENIKGAPISSESWLSFGAETRQKICFRMAEQLRLLRDTPAPAYYGTIHNRGWYPYFNLLSTRYQENCGPYDS
;
A
#
# COMPACT_ATOMS: atom_id res chain seq x y z
N THR A 1 -7.45 -1.32 15.08
CA THR A 1 -6.88 -0.24 15.90
C THR A 1 -6.01 0.57 14.98
N LYS A 2 -6.17 1.89 14.96
CA LYS A 2 -5.30 2.78 14.19
C LYS A 2 -3.87 2.58 14.68
N PHE A 3 -2.93 2.28 13.78
CA PHE A 3 -1.54 2.15 14.18
C PHE A 3 -0.95 3.54 14.45
N LYS A 4 0.11 3.60 15.26
CA LYS A 4 0.84 4.83 15.55
C LYS A 4 2.04 4.92 14.60
N LEU A 5 2.34 6.12 14.11
CA LEU A 5 3.59 6.38 13.38
C LEU A 5 4.70 6.78 14.38
N PRO A 6 5.94 6.30 14.19
CA PRO A 6 6.32 5.23 13.28
C PRO A 6 5.72 3.88 13.72
N TYR A 7 5.43 3.01 12.75
CA TYR A 7 4.99 1.64 12.96
C TYR A 7 6.09 0.67 12.60
N GLU A 8 6.25 -0.37 13.40
CA GLU A 8 7.10 -1.51 13.15
C GLU A 8 6.35 -2.77 13.62
N ALA A 9 6.40 -3.83 12.82
CA ALA A 9 5.79 -5.11 13.17
C ALA A 9 6.59 -5.80 14.29
N GLU A 10 5.99 -6.74 15.03
CA GLU A 10 6.73 -7.49 16.08
C GLU A 10 7.83 -8.38 15.49
N GLU A 11 7.56 -8.97 14.32
CA GLU A 11 8.50 -9.80 13.58
C GLU A 11 8.76 -9.19 12.20
N HIS A 12 10.01 -8.80 11.96
CA HIS A 12 10.43 -8.23 10.69
C HIS A 12 11.94 -8.47 10.47
N PRO A 13 12.38 -8.48 9.20
CA PRO A 13 13.80 -8.38 8.88
C PRO A 13 14.34 -6.97 9.18
N GLU A 14 15.65 -6.78 9.09
CA GLU A 14 16.30 -5.49 9.28
C GLU A 14 15.68 -4.41 8.37
N ILE A 15 15.19 -3.32 8.98
CA ILE A 15 14.53 -2.22 8.27
C ILE A 15 15.61 -1.26 7.76
N PRO A 16 15.60 -0.91 6.46
CA PRO A 16 16.60 0.00 5.90
C PRO A 16 16.44 1.41 6.48
N SER A 17 17.58 2.07 6.70
CA SER A 17 17.62 3.47 7.16
C SER A 17 17.11 4.44 6.08
N ILE A 18 16.68 5.63 6.51
CA ILE A 18 16.28 6.70 5.59
C ILE A 18 17.41 7.06 4.61
N ALA A 19 18.67 7.02 5.05
CA ALA A 19 19.82 7.30 4.18
C ALA A 19 19.97 6.26 3.05
N GLU A 20 19.79 4.97 3.36
CA GLU A 20 19.83 3.90 2.37
C GLU A 20 18.67 4.00 1.37
N ILE A 21 17.47 4.28 1.88
CA ILE A 21 16.27 4.50 1.08
C ILE A 21 16.48 5.69 0.14
N LYS A 22 16.92 6.85 0.63
CA LYS A 22 17.18 8.04 -0.20
C LYS A 22 18.23 7.78 -1.26
N LYS A 23 19.31 7.07 -0.92
CA LYS A 23 20.31 6.63 -1.89
C LYS A 23 19.70 5.75 -2.98
N ALA A 24 18.84 4.81 -2.61
CA ALA A 24 18.17 3.91 -3.55
C ALA A 24 17.15 4.64 -4.43
N VAL A 25 16.41 5.61 -3.90
CA VAL A 25 15.51 6.49 -4.67
C VAL A 25 16.30 7.23 -5.74
N ASN A 26 17.42 7.86 -5.38
CA ASN A 26 18.26 8.61 -6.32
C ASN A 26 18.80 7.74 -7.46
N LEU A 27 19.15 6.48 -7.16
CA LEU A 27 19.64 5.54 -8.17
C LEU A 27 18.53 5.00 -9.08
N ASN A 28 17.31 4.87 -8.57
CA ASN A 28 16.18 4.26 -9.27
C ASN A 28 15.18 5.27 -9.84
N ALA A 29 15.46 6.57 -9.74
CA ALA A 29 14.59 7.66 -10.18
C ALA A 29 14.31 7.61 -11.70
N LYS A 30 13.32 6.80 -12.08
CA LYS A 30 12.68 6.80 -13.40
C LYS A 30 11.31 7.46 -13.21
N SER A 31 11.25 8.78 -13.41
CA SER A 31 10.06 9.64 -13.55
C SER A 31 9.29 10.14 -12.28
N GLY A 32 9.43 11.44 -12.01
CA GLY A 32 8.37 12.44 -12.20
C GLY A 32 7.34 12.76 -11.10
N HIS A 33 6.92 11.81 -10.25
CA HIS A 33 5.71 12.03 -9.43
C HIS A 33 5.87 11.81 -7.92
N GLY A 34 7.11 11.86 -7.40
CA GLY A 34 7.36 11.72 -5.95
C GLY A 34 6.94 10.36 -5.37
N ARG A 35 6.62 9.37 -6.21
CA ARG A 35 6.26 8.01 -5.81
C ARG A 35 7.29 7.04 -6.35
N ASN A 36 8.00 6.38 -5.45
CA ASN A 36 9.04 5.43 -5.79
C ASN A 36 8.70 4.07 -5.19
N VAL A 37 8.94 3.00 -5.96
CA VAL A 37 8.88 1.62 -5.51
C VAL A 37 10.17 0.96 -5.93
N PHE A 38 10.90 0.38 -4.97
CA PHE A 38 12.16 -0.27 -5.26
C PHE A 38 12.39 -1.43 -4.29
N GLN A 39 13.28 -2.33 -4.70
CA GLN A 39 13.67 -3.47 -3.89
C GLN A 39 14.99 -3.16 -3.17
N LEU A 40 15.03 -3.41 -1.86
CA LEU A 40 16.24 -3.38 -1.04
C LEU A 40 16.41 -4.74 -0.37
N GLY A 41 17.38 -5.53 -0.84
CA GLY A 41 17.54 -6.91 -0.40
C GLY A 41 16.28 -7.74 -0.66
N GLU A 42 15.73 -8.34 0.38
CA GLU A 42 14.47 -9.13 0.33
C GLU A 42 13.22 -8.28 0.62
N LEU A 43 13.35 -6.95 0.67
CA LEU A 43 12.28 -6.02 1.00
C LEU A 43 11.83 -5.21 -0.22
N ILE A 44 10.55 -4.86 -0.24
CA ILE A 44 10.02 -3.80 -1.10
C ILE A 44 9.81 -2.56 -0.27
N VAL A 45 10.38 -1.45 -0.73
CA VAL A 45 10.22 -0.14 -0.13
C VAL A 45 9.43 0.75 -1.09
N LYS A 46 8.40 1.39 -0.56
CA LYS A 46 7.69 2.48 -1.23
C LYS A 46 8.04 3.80 -0.55
N SER A 47 8.17 4.86 -1.34
CA SER A 47 8.31 6.24 -0.87
C SER A 47 7.28 7.10 -1.59
N ALA A 48 6.47 7.86 -0.85
CA ALA A 48 5.46 8.77 -1.38
C ALA A 48 4.88 9.66 -0.25
N ASP A 49 3.85 10.43 -0.57
CA ASP A 49 3.05 11.23 0.35
C ASP A 49 2.25 10.38 1.39
N LEU A 50 1.38 11.06 2.15
CA LEU A 50 0.53 10.48 3.19
C LEU A 50 -0.33 9.28 2.72
N SER A 51 -0.54 9.09 1.41
CA SER A 51 -1.27 7.94 0.87
C SER A 51 -0.66 6.58 1.27
N LEU A 52 0.65 6.49 1.56
CA LEU A 52 1.26 5.24 2.04
C LEU A 52 0.81 4.85 3.44
N VAL A 53 0.50 5.83 4.29
CA VAL A 53 -0.05 5.57 5.63
C VAL A 53 -1.42 4.92 5.48
N GLN A 54 -2.26 5.44 4.58
CA GLN A 54 -3.56 4.84 4.28
C GLN A 54 -3.42 3.45 3.65
N GLU A 55 -2.48 3.25 2.71
CA GLU A 55 -2.21 1.93 2.14
C GLU A 55 -1.84 0.92 3.23
N ALA A 56 -0.95 1.30 4.15
CA ALA A 56 -0.55 0.45 5.26
C ALA A 56 -1.72 0.12 6.21
N GLU A 57 -2.58 1.09 6.52
CA GLU A 57 -3.77 0.88 7.36
C GLU A 57 -4.68 -0.18 6.71
N VAL A 58 -4.88 -0.10 5.39
CA VAL A 58 -5.67 -1.09 4.62
C VAL A 58 -5.03 -2.47 4.67
N LEU A 59 -3.72 -2.60 4.43
CA LEU A 59 -3.04 -3.89 4.43
C LEU A 59 -3.08 -4.55 5.82
N LEU A 60 -2.83 -3.78 6.89
CA LEU A 60 -2.89 -4.27 8.27
C LEU A 60 -4.32 -4.69 8.65
N PHE A 61 -5.33 -3.93 8.23
CA PHE A 61 -6.73 -4.29 8.45
C PHE A 61 -7.10 -5.58 7.73
N LEU A 62 -6.79 -5.69 6.43
CA LEU A 62 -7.09 -6.89 5.64
C LEU A 62 -6.40 -8.12 6.22
N ARG A 63 -5.15 -8.00 6.67
CA ARG A 63 -4.43 -9.11 7.31
C ARG A 63 -5.10 -9.58 8.61
N LYS A 64 -5.70 -8.65 9.37
CA LYS A 64 -6.35 -8.95 10.65
C LYS A 64 -7.79 -9.46 10.48
N HIS A 65 -8.51 -8.98 9.47
CA HIS A 65 -9.96 -9.13 9.36
C HIS A 65 -10.43 -9.91 8.12
N SER A 66 -9.50 -10.40 7.28
CA SER A 66 -9.82 -11.18 6.09
C SER A 66 -8.83 -12.31 5.89
N GLN A 67 -9.17 -13.23 4.97
CA GLN A 67 -8.24 -14.26 4.50
C GLN A 67 -7.61 -13.89 3.14
N VAL A 68 -7.77 -12.64 2.69
CA VAL A 68 -7.17 -12.16 1.45
C VAL A 68 -5.66 -12.18 1.59
N ARG A 69 -4.98 -12.70 0.57
CA ARG A 69 -3.52 -12.66 0.50
C ARG A 69 -3.07 -11.23 0.22
N VAL A 70 -2.55 -10.57 1.25
CA VAL A 70 -1.94 -9.25 1.20
C VAL A 70 -0.45 -9.32 1.55
N ARG A 71 0.33 -8.32 1.15
CA ARG A 71 1.73 -8.21 1.55
C ARG A 71 1.84 -7.99 3.06
N THR A 72 2.87 -8.58 3.68
CA THR A 72 3.23 -8.25 5.06
C THR A 72 3.82 -6.84 5.11
N VAL A 73 3.25 -5.97 5.96
CA VAL A 73 3.81 -4.66 6.28
C VAL A 73 4.77 -4.82 7.45
N TYR A 74 6.03 -4.46 7.25
CA TYR A 74 7.07 -4.53 8.29
C TYR A 74 7.25 -3.21 9.01
N ALA A 75 7.29 -2.10 8.28
CA ALA A 75 7.44 -0.78 8.89
C ALA A 75 6.77 0.33 8.08
N VAL A 76 6.35 1.38 8.77
CA VAL A 76 5.85 2.64 8.20
C VAL A 76 6.43 3.80 9.00
N PHE A 77 7.14 4.69 8.35
CA PHE A 77 7.76 5.85 9.00
C PHE A 77 7.88 7.01 8.00
N TYR A 78 8.42 8.13 8.45
CA TYR A 78 8.54 9.34 7.64
C TYR A 78 9.90 9.99 7.86
N ASP A 79 10.31 10.82 6.91
CA ASP A 79 11.51 11.63 7.02
C ASP A 79 11.22 12.92 7.78
N GLU A 80 11.61 13.00 9.05
CA GLU A 80 11.47 14.21 9.87
C GLU A 80 12.16 15.44 9.25
N ALA A 81 13.18 15.24 8.41
CA ALA A 81 13.84 16.34 7.70
C ALA A 81 12.97 16.93 6.56
N SER A 82 11.96 16.19 6.09
CA SER A 82 11.03 16.64 5.05
C SER A 82 9.79 17.34 5.61
N GLY A 83 9.45 17.08 6.88
CA GLY A 83 8.30 17.69 7.57
C GLY A 83 7.83 16.89 8.78
N GLU A 84 6.62 17.20 9.24
CA GLU A 84 6.01 16.58 10.42
C GLU A 84 5.10 15.39 10.08
N ALA A 85 4.89 14.50 11.05
CA ALA A 85 3.92 13.42 10.91
C ALA A 85 2.54 13.96 10.52
N HIS A 86 1.92 13.30 9.54
CA HIS A 86 0.63 13.66 8.95
C HIS A 86 0.61 14.92 8.06
N ASP A 87 1.76 15.55 7.76
CA ASP A 87 1.85 16.60 6.74
C ASP A 87 1.84 15.97 5.31
N MET A 88 1.23 16.68 4.37
CA MET A 88 1.18 16.33 2.94
C MET A 88 2.52 16.49 2.22
N ASN A 89 3.41 17.35 2.72
CA ASN A 89 4.73 17.60 2.13
C ASN A 89 5.82 16.69 2.70
N THR A 90 5.46 15.82 3.64
CA THR A 90 6.40 14.87 4.27
C THR A 90 6.55 13.62 3.41
N ASP A 91 7.79 13.16 3.27
CA ASP A 91 8.13 11.89 2.63
C ASP A 91 7.87 10.74 3.60
N TYR A 92 6.95 9.85 3.23
CA TYR A 92 6.66 8.61 3.96
C TYR A 92 7.32 7.43 3.29
N PHE A 93 7.64 6.42 4.10
CA PHE A 93 8.20 5.16 3.65
C PHE A 93 7.35 4.00 4.16
N LEU A 94 7.07 3.05 3.27
CA LEU A 94 6.36 1.81 3.57
C LEU A 94 7.26 0.62 3.18
N VAL A 95 7.67 -0.15 4.18
CA VAL A 95 8.55 -1.32 4.04
C VAL A 95 7.73 -2.60 4.15
N MET A 96 7.85 -3.47 3.16
CA MET A 96 7.00 -4.64 3.00
C MET A 96 7.77 -5.87 2.52
N GLU A 97 7.13 -7.02 2.69
CA GLU A 97 7.54 -8.28 2.08
C GLU A 97 7.68 -8.19 0.56
N ASN A 98 8.77 -8.74 0.04
CA ASN A 98 8.93 -9.02 -1.38
C ASN A 98 8.31 -10.37 -1.76
N ILE A 99 7.11 -10.33 -2.34
CA ILE A 99 6.48 -11.53 -2.90
C ILE A 99 7.20 -11.90 -4.21
N LYS A 100 7.94 -13.02 -4.17
CA LYS A 100 8.61 -13.57 -5.35
C LYS A 100 7.57 -14.04 -6.38
N GLY A 101 7.70 -13.54 -7.60
CA GLY A 101 6.82 -13.89 -8.71
C GLY A 101 7.06 -13.00 -9.92
N ALA A 102 6.53 -13.42 -11.07
CA ALA A 102 6.52 -12.62 -12.27
C ALA A 102 5.15 -11.92 -12.42
N PRO A 103 5.12 -10.63 -12.84
CA PRO A 103 3.87 -9.99 -13.20
C PRO A 103 3.25 -10.70 -14.40
N ILE A 104 1.92 -10.81 -14.41
CA ILE A 104 1.20 -11.32 -15.58
C ILE A 104 1.14 -10.18 -16.61
N SER A 105 1.98 -10.25 -17.62
CA SER A 105 1.95 -9.39 -18.80
C SER A 105 1.02 -9.95 -19.87
N SER A 106 0.59 -9.11 -20.83
CA SER A 106 -0.20 -9.55 -21.98
C SER A 106 0.49 -10.68 -22.76
N GLU A 107 1.82 -10.60 -22.91
CA GLU A 107 2.62 -11.63 -23.57
C GLU A 107 2.61 -12.95 -22.79
N SER A 108 2.86 -12.91 -21.47
CA SER A 108 2.83 -14.11 -20.62
C SER A 108 1.43 -14.74 -20.58
N TRP A 109 0.38 -13.90 -20.56
CA TRP A 109 -1.00 -14.38 -20.60
C TRP A 109 -1.29 -15.14 -21.89
N LEU A 110 -0.85 -14.60 -23.03
CA LEU A 110 -1.02 -15.23 -24.34
C LEU A 110 -0.20 -16.51 -24.50
N SER A 111 0.93 -16.65 -23.82
CA SER A 111 1.75 -17.87 -23.85
C SER A 111 1.22 -18.99 -22.93
N PHE A 112 0.42 -18.66 -21.92
CA PHE A 112 -0.17 -19.67 -21.03
C PHE A 112 -1.20 -20.55 -21.73
N GLY A 113 -1.14 -21.87 -21.47
CA GLY A 113 -2.17 -22.81 -21.87
C GLY A 113 -3.51 -22.61 -21.14
N ALA A 114 -4.58 -23.20 -21.68
CA ALA A 114 -5.93 -23.03 -21.15
C ALA A 114 -6.07 -23.42 -19.66
N GLU A 115 -5.44 -24.53 -19.25
CA GLU A 115 -5.47 -24.99 -17.86
C GLU A 115 -4.81 -23.97 -16.90
N THR A 116 -3.65 -23.41 -17.28
CA THR A 116 -2.95 -22.39 -16.49
C THR A 116 -3.79 -21.12 -16.37
N ARG A 117 -4.38 -20.64 -17.47
CA ARG A 117 -5.28 -19.48 -17.44
C ARG A 117 -6.48 -19.72 -16.52
N GLN A 118 -7.09 -20.91 -16.59
CA GLN A 118 -8.20 -21.28 -15.72
C GLN A 118 -7.79 -21.25 -14.24
N LYS A 119 -6.62 -21.81 -13.89
CA LYS A 119 -6.08 -21.76 -12.52
C LYS A 119 -5.85 -20.33 -12.04
N ILE A 120 -5.31 -19.46 -12.90
CA ILE A 120 -5.11 -18.03 -12.57
C ILE A 120 -6.46 -17.35 -12.32
N CYS A 121 -7.42 -17.48 -13.23
CA CYS A 121 -8.75 -16.90 -13.08
C CYS A 121 -9.44 -17.39 -11.81
N PHE A 122 -9.38 -18.69 -11.51
CA PHE A 122 -9.95 -19.26 -10.31
C PHE A 122 -9.35 -18.64 -9.03
N ARG A 123 -8.01 -18.55 -8.96
CA ARG A 123 -7.32 -17.94 -7.81
C ARG A 123 -7.63 -16.46 -7.68
N MET A 124 -7.68 -15.71 -8.78
CA MET A 124 -8.07 -14.29 -8.74
C MET A 124 -9.52 -14.10 -8.27
N ALA A 125 -10.44 -14.93 -8.77
CA ALA A 125 -11.85 -14.89 -8.37
C ALA A 125 -12.02 -15.20 -6.88
N GLU A 126 -11.28 -16.19 -6.36
CA GLU A 126 -11.26 -16.51 -4.93
C GLU A 126 -10.78 -15.33 -4.07
N GLN A 127 -9.67 -14.69 -4.45
CA GLN A 127 -9.15 -13.52 -3.72
C GLN A 127 -10.15 -12.34 -3.75
N LEU A 128 -10.79 -12.10 -4.89
CA LEU A 128 -11.85 -11.08 -5.00
C LEU A 128 -13.09 -11.42 -4.16
N ARG A 129 -13.45 -12.71 -4.07
CA ARG A 129 -14.55 -13.16 -3.21
C ARG A 129 -14.22 -12.90 -1.75
N LEU A 130 -13.03 -13.28 -1.28
CA LEU A 130 -12.57 -13.04 0.09
C LEU A 130 -12.53 -11.54 0.43
N LEU A 131 -12.13 -10.71 -0.53
CA LEU A 131 -12.11 -9.26 -0.33
C LEU A 131 -13.52 -8.69 -0.17
N ARG A 132 -14.48 -9.14 -0.97
CA ARG A 132 -15.89 -8.71 -0.87
C ARG A 132 -16.60 -9.23 0.38
N ASP A 133 -16.15 -10.36 0.91
CA ASP A 133 -16.66 -10.96 2.14
C ASP A 133 -16.11 -10.26 3.40
N THR A 134 -15.15 -9.35 3.23
CA THR A 134 -14.61 -8.55 4.34
C THR A 134 -15.70 -7.61 4.86
N PRO A 135 -15.94 -7.53 6.18
CA PRO A 135 -17.00 -6.69 6.74
C PRO A 135 -16.89 -5.23 6.28
N ALA A 136 -17.93 -4.76 5.59
CA ALA A 136 -18.02 -3.37 5.20
C ALA A 136 -18.35 -2.50 6.42
N PRO A 137 -17.66 -1.35 6.61
CA PRO A 137 -18.06 -0.38 7.61
C PRO A 137 -19.45 0.20 7.28
N ALA A 138 -20.19 0.62 8.30
CA ALA A 138 -21.51 1.27 8.14
C ALA A 138 -21.42 2.73 7.66
N TYR A 139 -20.32 3.10 6.99
CA TYR A 139 -20.06 4.45 6.49
C TYR A 139 -19.28 4.37 5.18
N TYR A 140 -19.41 5.40 4.35
CA TYR A 140 -18.63 5.53 3.13
C TYR A 140 -17.33 6.30 3.40
N GLY A 141 -16.24 5.57 3.60
CA GLY A 141 -14.96 6.13 4.01
C GLY A 141 -13.85 5.09 4.06
N THR A 142 -12.74 5.48 4.66
CA THR A 142 -11.59 4.62 4.92
C THR A 142 -11.62 4.11 6.36
N ILE A 143 -10.80 3.09 6.64
CA ILE A 143 -10.80 2.40 7.94
C ILE A 143 -10.63 3.40 9.09
N HIS A 144 -11.30 3.13 10.22
CA HIS A 144 -11.34 3.99 11.41
C HIS A 144 -12.11 5.30 11.24
N ASN A 145 -13.17 5.28 10.43
CA ASN A 145 -14.08 6.42 10.23
C ASN A 145 -13.32 7.66 9.71
N ARG A 146 -12.43 7.44 8.73
CA ARG A 146 -11.61 8.49 8.13
C ARG A 146 -12.10 8.78 6.71
N GLY A 147 -11.93 10.01 6.27
CA GLY A 147 -12.16 10.38 4.87
C GLY A 147 -11.17 9.70 3.93
N TRP A 148 -11.46 9.81 2.63
CA TRP A 148 -10.54 9.42 1.57
C TRP A 148 -9.47 10.49 1.39
N TYR A 149 -8.28 10.07 0.97
CA TYR A 149 -7.20 10.97 0.58
C TYR A 149 -7.70 12.01 -0.44
N PRO A 150 -7.31 13.31 -0.35
CA PRO A 150 -7.91 14.38 -1.14
C PRO A 150 -7.71 14.22 -2.66
N TYR A 151 -6.68 13.46 -3.06
CA TYR A 151 -6.38 13.14 -4.46
C TYR A 151 -6.95 11.78 -4.92
N PHE A 152 -7.88 11.18 -4.15
CA PHE A 152 -8.55 9.97 -4.58
C PHE A 152 -9.51 10.28 -5.73
N ASN A 153 -9.10 9.92 -6.96
CA ASN A 153 -9.73 10.32 -8.23
C ASN A 153 -11.25 10.14 -8.34
N LEU A 154 -11.84 9.21 -7.59
CA LEU A 154 -13.29 8.96 -7.62
C LEU A 154 -14.10 9.98 -6.81
N LEU A 155 -13.46 10.75 -5.93
CA LEU A 155 -14.12 11.66 -4.97
C LEU A 155 -13.52 13.07 -4.97
N SER A 156 -12.67 13.39 -5.95
CA SER A 156 -11.96 14.67 -6.03
C SER A 156 -12.94 15.85 -6.07
N THR A 157 -13.09 16.52 -4.92
CA THR A 157 -13.74 17.83 -4.80
C THR A 157 -12.74 18.83 -4.27
N ARG A 158 -12.66 20.03 -4.88
CA ARG A 158 -11.90 21.27 -4.56
C ARG A 158 -10.56 21.24 -3.78
N TYR A 159 -9.94 20.10 -3.52
CA TYR A 159 -8.56 19.90 -3.07
C TYR A 159 -8.17 20.50 -1.71
N GLN A 160 -9.13 20.80 -0.82
CA GLN A 160 -8.83 21.47 0.44
C GLN A 160 -8.71 20.51 1.64
N GLU A 161 -9.45 19.40 1.66
CA GLU A 161 -9.52 18.50 2.83
C GLU A 161 -9.81 17.04 2.43
N ASN A 162 -9.65 16.11 3.37
CA ASN A 162 -10.07 14.71 3.19
C ASN A 162 -11.59 14.63 2.94
N CYS A 163 -12.01 13.74 2.05
CA CYS A 163 -13.42 13.63 1.66
C CYS A 163 -14.14 12.52 2.45
N GLY A 164 -15.15 12.86 3.25
CA GLY A 164 -15.90 11.92 4.10
C GLY A 164 -15.28 11.69 5.49
N PRO A 165 -15.72 10.66 6.26
CA PRO A 165 -16.70 9.65 5.88
C PRO A 165 -18.12 10.23 5.79
N TYR A 166 -18.93 9.69 4.89
CA TYR A 166 -20.35 10.03 4.80
C TYR A 166 -21.18 8.95 5.50
N ASP A 167 -22.12 9.37 6.34
CA ASP A 167 -23.14 8.49 6.89
C ASP A 167 -24.10 8.11 5.76
N SER A 168 -24.15 6.82 5.43
CA SER A 168 -24.97 6.25 4.35
C SER A 168 -26.25 5.63 4.86
#